data_AF-A0A9D5V2H4-F1
#
_entry.id   AF-A0A9D5V2H4-F1
#
_cell.length_a   1.000
_cell.length_b   1.000
_cell.length_c   1.000
_cell.angle_alpha   90.00
_cell.angle_beta   90.00
_cell.angle_gamma   90.00
#
_symmetry.space_group_name_H-M   'P 1'
#
loop_
_entity.id
_entity.type
_entity.pdbx_description
1 polymer ?
#
loop_
_entity_poly.entity_id
_entity_poly.type
_entity_poly.pdbx_seq_one_letter_code
_entity_poly.pdbx_strand_id
1 'polypeptide(L)'
;MAQKFSLDSDYLVFTAHGTPYGVISHDIVSVIDMMEWTPVPNSPPEMRGVIPFREGNLPLFDLRVFLGSKARILEIKELVETMELRKQDHINWLNKLKDEVYNDKPISVQTNPHLCAFGKWYDTFTSDNSNLNSYLARFDTPHQAIHGIAIEAKKLIQEGKKEEAVKLVQSTERGLLASLLELFNGIGTLVDRYMQEYVVVFTSGVTQFAMVVDDIRFFSRLDHIEYPLQSNITGGDNDIVQAIGRYRRENSDALEDVLLMDISRFLDHFV
;
A
#
# COMPACT_ATOMS: atom_id res chain seq x y z
N MET A 1 -16.06 -35.12 5.08
CA MET A 1 -15.07 -34.33 5.85
C MET A 1 -15.82 -33.54 6.89
N ALA A 2 -15.35 -33.47 8.13
CA ALA A 2 -15.94 -32.55 9.10
C ALA A 2 -15.72 -31.12 8.60
N GLN A 3 -16.79 -30.33 8.57
CA GLN A 3 -16.72 -28.91 8.22
C GLN A 3 -15.98 -28.18 9.35
N LYS A 4 -14.78 -27.64 9.08
CA LYS A 4 -13.96 -26.92 10.09
C LYS A 4 -14.63 -25.65 10.60
N PHE A 5 -15.40 -24.98 9.75
CA PHE A 5 -16.03 -23.69 10.03
C PHE A 5 -17.48 -23.87 10.49
N SER A 6 -17.95 -22.98 11.36
CA SER A 6 -19.30 -22.97 11.89
C SER A 6 -19.79 -21.54 12.11
N LEU A 7 -21.08 -21.28 11.86
CA LEU A 7 -21.70 -19.98 12.11
C LEU A 7 -21.74 -19.63 13.61
N ASP A 8 -21.61 -20.62 14.49
CA ASP A 8 -21.58 -20.44 15.94
C ASP A 8 -20.19 -20.07 16.49
N SER A 9 -19.18 -20.01 15.61
CA SER A 9 -17.81 -19.65 15.99
C SER A 9 -17.55 -18.15 15.78
N ASP A 10 -16.62 -17.61 16.55
CA ASP A 10 -16.10 -16.26 16.32
C ASP A 10 -14.89 -16.34 15.38
N TYR A 11 -14.77 -15.37 14.48
CA TYR A 11 -13.70 -15.29 13.49
C TYR A 11 -12.94 -14.00 13.62
N LEU A 12 -11.61 -14.04 13.63
CA LEU A 12 -10.83 -12.84 13.37
C LEU A 12 -10.84 -12.59 11.86
N VAL A 13 -11.26 -11.39 11.47
CA VAL A 13 -11.15 -10.91 10.09
C VAL A 13 -9.97 -9.96 9.99
N PHE A 14 -9.05 -10.26 9.07
CA PHE A 14 -7.92 -9.41 8.71
C PHE A 14 -7.85 -9.25 7.20
N THR A 15 -6.96 -8.39 6.70
CA THR A 15 -6.75 -8.23 5.26
C THR A 15 -5.34 -8.56 4.82
N ALA A 16 -5.21 -8.99 3.56
CA ALA A 16 -3.97 -9.03 2.83
C ALA A 16 -4.23 -8.57 1.40
N HIS A 17 -3.52 -7.52 0.97
CA HIS A 17 -3.66 -6.86 -0.32
C HIS A 17 -5.13 -6.55 -0.65
N GLY A 18 -5.80 -5.85 0.28
CA GLY A 18 -7.21 -5.46 0.19
C GLY A 18 -8.23 -6.58 0.36
N THR A 19 -7.80 -7.85 0.32
CA THR A 19 -8.69 -9.00 0.38
C THR A 19 -8.93 -9.42 1.83
N PRO A 20 -10.20 -9.56 2.28
CA PRO A 20 -10.52 -10.01 3.63
C PRO A 20 -10.37 -11.53 3.77
N TYR A 21 -9.66 -11.93 4.82
CA TYR A 21 -9.47 -13.32 5.23
C TYR A 21 -9.97 -13.53 6.65
N GLY A 22 -10.57 -14.69 6.88
CA GLY A 22 -11.20 -15.05 8.14
C GLY A 22 -10.58 -16.33 8.71
N VAL A 23 -10.25 -16.29 9.99
CA VAL A 23 -9.70 -17.44 10.72
C VAL A 23 -10.52 -17.66 11.98
N ILE A 24 -10.73 -18.92 12.35
CA ILE A 24 -11.47 -19.24 13.58
C ILE A 24 -10.67 -18.77 14.80
N SER A 25 -11.34 -18.13 15.75
CA SER A 25 -10.70 -17.52 16.93
C SER A 25 -9.91 -18.50 17.79
N HIS A 26 -10.34 -19.77 17.81
CA HIS A 26 -9.66 -20.86 18.51
C HIS A 26 -8.19 -21.05 18.07
N ASP A 27 -7.87 -20.79 16.80
CA ASP A 27 -6.53 -21.01 16.27
C ASP A 27 -5.60 -19.80 16.54
N ILE A 28 -6.08 -18.78 17.24
CA ILE A 28 -5.39 -17.50 17.46
C ILE A 28 -4.90 -17.41 18.90
N VAL A 29 -3.59 -17.14 19.06
CA VAL A 29 -2.96 -16.95 20.36
C VAL A 29 -2.94 -15.47 20.76
N SER A 30 -2.61 -14.59 19.81
CA SER A 30 -2.49 -13.14 20.06
C SER A 30 -2.50 -12.37 18.74
N VAL A 31 -2.94 -11.11 18.80
CA VAL A 31 -2.68 -10.09 17.77
C VAL A 31 -1.78 -9.05 18.41
N ILE A 32 -0.66 -8.71 17.77
CA ILE A 32 0.30 -7.72 18.26
C ILE A 32 0.70 -6.78 17.12
N ASP A 33 1.17 -5.59 17.49
CA ASP A 33 1.77 -4.65 16.54
C ASP A 33 3.05 -5.25 15.95
N MET A 34 3.38 -4.85 14.71
CA MET A 34 4.64 -5.25 14.09
C MET A 34 5.83 -4.84 14.95
N MET A 35 6.77 -5.76 15.12
CA MET A 35 7.98 -5.59 15.93
C MET A 35 9.23 -5.90 15.10
N GLU A 36 10.40 -5.54 15.63
CA GLU A 36 11.66 -5.92 14.99
C GLU A 36 11.78 -7.45 14.89
N TRP A 37 12.20 -7.92 13.72
CA TRP A 37 12.44 -9.33 13.44
C TRP A 37 13.88 -9.56 13.01
N THR A 38 14.36 -10.78 13.25
CA THR A 38 15.70 -11.20 12.81
C THR A 38 15.57 -12.06 11.55
N PRO A 39 16.13 -11.64 10.40
CA PRO A 39 16.11 -12.45 9.18
C PRO A 39 16.81 -13.80 9.37
N VAL A 40 16.26 -14.84 8.75
CA VAL A 40 16.87 -16.18 8.74
C VAL A 40 17.53 -16.41 7.37
N PRO A 41 18.85 -16.67 7.30
CA PRO A 41 19.52 -16.94 6.03
C PRO A 41 18.96 -18.16 5.30
N ASN A 42 18.89 -18.11 3.97
CA ASN A 42 18.38 -19.19 3.10
C ASN A 42 16.96 -19.66 3.44
N SER A 43 16.13 -18.78 4.01
CA SER A 43 14.72 -19.04 4.26
C SER A 43 13.88 -18.85 3.00
N PRO A 44 12.70 -19.49 2.91
CA PRO A 44 11.74 -19.23 1.84
C PRO A 44 11.31 -17.76 1.79
N PRO A 45 10.95 -17.20 0.62
CA PRO A 45 10.56 -15.80 0.47
C PRO A 45 9.43 -15.34 1.41
N GLU A 46 8.49 -16.24 1.71
CA GLU A 46 7.38 -16.02 2.60
C GLU A 46 7.76 -16.01 4.08
N MET A 47 8.97 -16.45 4.45
CA MET A 47 9.48 -16.38 5.82
C MET A 47 10.32 -15.10 6.00
N ARG A 48 9.76 -14.09 6.67
CA ARG A 48 10.49 -12.84 6.97
C ARG A 48 11.65 -13.06 7.93
N GLY A 49 11.51 -14.00 8.86
CA GLY A 49 12.53 -14.31 9.86
C GLY A 49 11.93 -14.85 11.14
N VAL A 50 12.46 -14.42 12.29
CA VAL A 50 11.97 -14.77 13.62
C VAL A 50 11.69 -13.52 14.46
N ILE A 51 10.67 -13.59 15.31
CA ILE A 51 10.32 -12.55 16.28
C ILE A 51 10.36 -13.10 17.71
N PRO A 52 10.74 -12.28 18.72
CA PRO A 52 10.61 -12.69 20.11
C PRO A 52 9.14 -12.66 20.53
N PHE A 53 8.69 -13.73 21.18
CA PHE A 53 7.32 -13.82 21.71
C PHE A 53 7.31 -14.62 23.00
N ARG A 54 6.86 -13.99 24.09
CA ARG A 54 6.93 -14.53 25.46
C ARG A 54 8.37 -14.95 25.80
N GLU A 55 8.60 -16.19 26.21
CA GLU A 55 9.92 -16.71 26.60
C GLU A 55 10.71 -17.35 25.43
N GLY A 56 10.23 -17.21 24.18
CA GLY A 56 10.84 -17.85 23.02
C GLY A 56 10.85 -16.97 21.77
N ASN A 57 11.14 -17.61 20.64
CA ASN A 57 11.07 -16.99 19.31
C ASN A 57 10.08 -17.75 18.44
N LEU A 58 9.34 -17.03 17.61
CA LEU A 58 8.42 -17.60 16.63
C LEU A 58 8.91 -17.31 15.21
N PRO A 59 8.77 -18.27 14.28
CA PRO A 59 8.93 -17.97 12.86
C PRO A 59 7.85 -16.97 12.43
N LEU A 60 8.26 -15.94 11.68
CA LEU A 60 7.41 -14.90 11.15
C LEU A 60 7.26 -15.07 9.64
N PHE A 61 6.03 -15.25 9.19
CA PHE A 61 5.68 -15.38 7.79
C PHE A 61 4.96 -14.13 7.27
N ASP A 62 5.05 -13.86 5.97
CA ASP A 62 4.33 -12.79 5.29
C ASP A 62 3.16 -13.38 4.52
N LEU A 63 1.93 -13.05 4.93
CA LEU A 63 0.74 -13.59 4.28
C LEU A 63 0.63 -13.15 2.82
N ARG A 64 1.01 -11.91 2.48
CA ARG A 64 0.93 -11.44 1.09
C ARG A 64 1.85 -12.26 0.22
N VAL A 65 3.10 -12.45 0.64
CA VAL A 65 4.09 -13.23 -0.11
C VAL A 65 3.65 -14.68 -0.24
N PHE A 66 3.14 -15.27 0.85
CA PHE A 66 2.59 -16.63 0.81
C PHE A 66 1.43 -16.75 -0.19
N LEU A 67 0.57 -15.74 -0.31
CA LEU A 67 -0.55 -15.70 -1.26
C LEU A 67 -0.14 -15.21 -2.66
N GLY A 68 1.16 -15.05 -2.94
CA GLY A 68 1.69 -14.65 -4.25
C GLY A 68 1.63 -13.14 -4.53
N SER A 69 1.28 -12.33 -3.54
CA SER A 69 1.34 -10.86 -3.60
C SER A 69 2.68 -10.33 -3.11
N LYS A 70 3.00 -9.09 -3.46
CA LYS A 70 4.22 -8.43 -2.99
C LYS A 70 4.11 -8.06 -1.52
N ALA A 71 5.19 -8.23 -0.77
CA ALA A 71 5.28 -7.77 0.61
C ALA A 71 5.02 -6.25 0.69
N ARG A 72 4.17 -5.83 1.63
CA ARG A 72 3.79 -4.41 1.80
C ARG A 72 4.99 -3.53 2.14
N ILE A 73 5.94 -4.01 2.94
CA ILE A 73 7.19 -3.27 3.22
C ILE A 73 7.96 -2.89 1.94
N LEU A 74 7.96 -3.78 0.93
CA LEU A 74 8.61 -3.51 -0.34
C LEU A 74 7.81 -2.51 -1.18
N GLU A 75 6.48 -2.62 -1.18
CA GLU A 75 5.61 -1.64 -1.83
C GLU A 75 5.77 -0.24 -1.25
N ILE A 76 5.79 -0.12 0.08
CA ILE A 76 6.00 1.16 0.78
C ILE A 76 7.37 1.73 0.42
N LYS A 77 8.42 0.90 0.44
CA LYS A 77 9.77 1.33 0.08
C LYS A 77 9.82 1.89 -1.34
N GLU A 78 9.27 1.17 -2.32
CA GLU A 78 9.24 1.63 -3.71
C GLU A 78 8.41 2.89 -3.90
N LEU A 79 7.29 3.02 -3.20
CA LEU A 79 6.47 4.22 -3.20
C LEU A 79 7.28 5.42 -2.69
N VAL A 80 7.92 5.30 -1.52
CA VAL A 80 8.70 6.38 -0.92
C VAL A 80 9.90 6.77 -1.80
N GLU A 81 10.63 5.78 -2.33
CA GLU A 81 11.74 6.01 -3.26
C GLU A 81 11.26 6.71 -4.54
N THR A 82 10.14 6.27 -5.09
CA THR A 82 9.52 6.91 -6.27
C THR A 82 9.16 8.35 -5.95
N MET A 83 8.53 8.63 -4.81
CA MET A 83 8.10 9.97 -4.43
C MET A 83 9.29 10.93 -4.26
N GLU A 84 10.39 10.48 -3.66
CA GLU A 84 11.59 11.33 -3.51
C GLU A 84 12.24 11.62 -4.88
N LEU A 85 12.29 10.64 -5.79
CA LEU A 85 12.77 10.87 -7.15
C LEU A 85 11.88 11.86 -7.91
N ARG A 86 10.55 11.71 -7.83
CA ARG A 86 9.60 12.60 -8.50
C ARG A 86 9.63 14.01 -7.94
N LYS A 87 9.79 14.15 -6.63
CA LYS A 87 10.04 15.44 -5.97
C LYS A 87 11.26 16.14 -6.57
N GLN A 88 12.38 15.43 -6.68
CA GLN A 88 13.61 15.98 -7.25
C GLN A 88 13.46 16.35 -8.74
N ASP A 89 12.72 15.55 -9.51
CA ASP A 89 12.41 15.85 -10.92
C ASP A 89 11.70 17.20 -11.08
N HIS A 90 10.76 17.54 -10.19
CA HIS A 90 10.04 18.82 -10.24
C HIS A 90 10.93 20.01 -9.81
N ILE A 91 11.82 19.83 -8.84
CA ILE A 91 12.83 20.84 -8.48
C ILE A 91 13.72 21.13 -9.69
N ASN A 92 14.22 20.07 -10.33
CA ASN A 92 15.07 20.18 -11.51
C ASN A 92 14.33 20.82 -12.69
N TRP A 93 13.05 20.46 -12.88
CA TRP A 93 12.18 21.04 -13.90
C TRP A 93 12.06 22.56 -13.73
N LEU A 94 11.79 23.04 -12.51
CA LEU A 94 11.65 24.48 -12.28
C LEU A 94 12.99 25.22 -12.40
N ASN A 95 14.07 24.63 -11.90
CA ASN A 95 15.42 25.19 -12.06
C ASN A 95 15.81 25.34 -13.53
N LYS A 96 15.45 24.35 -14.36
CA LYS A 96 15.65 24.43 -15.81
C LYS A 96 14.81 25.52 -16.45
N LEU A 97 13.52 25.62 -16.12
CA LEU A 97 12.66 26.70 -16.63
C LEU A 97 13.21 28.09 -16.24
N LYS A 98 13.68 28.22 -15.01
CA LYS A 98 14.34 29.43 -14.51
C LYS A 98 15.60 29.76 -15.31
N ASP A 99 16.50 28.81 -15.54
CA ASP A 99 17.66 29.02 -16.41
C ASP A 99 17.25 29.44 -17.84
N GLU A 100 16.24 28.80 -18.40
CA GLU A 100 15.76 29.10 -19.75
C GLU A 100 15.21 30.52 -19.88
N VAL A 101 14.38 30.95 -18.93
CA VAL A 101 13.78 32.29 -18.90
C VAL A 101 14.82 33.37 -18.62
N TYR A 102 15.78 33.14 -17.72
CA TYR A 102 16.76 34.15 -17.33
C TYR A 102 17.80 34.39 -18.42
N ASN A 103 18.24 33.31 -19.07
CA ASN A 103 19.33 33.32 -20.03
C ASN A 103 18.86 33.32 -21.50
N ASP A 104 17.60 33.68 -21.75
CA ASP A 104 17.00 33.80 -23.09
C ASP A 104 17.14 32.52 -23.93
N LYS A 105 17.09 31.35 -23.29
CA LYS A 105 17.15 30.06 -23.99
C LYS A 105 15.73 29.64 -24.42
N PRO A 106 15.60 28.84 -25.49
CA PRO A 106 14.32 28.25 -25.85
C PRO A 106 13.74 27.43 -24.70
N ILE A 107 12.51 27.72 -24.29
CA ILE A 107 11.82 26.95 -23.26
C ILE A 107 11.55 25.53 -23.78
N SER A 108 12.18 24.54 -23.14
CA SER A 108 12.20 23.14 -23.59
C SER A 108 11.70 22.14 -22.54
N VAL A 109 11.31 22.62 -21.35
CA VAL A 109 10.71 21.79 -20.31
C VAL A 109 9.36 21.19 -20.75
N GLN A 110 9.01 20.01 -20.22
CA GLN A 110 7.73 19.35 -20.51
C GLN A 110 6.57 20.17 -19.93
N THR A 111 5.55 20.45 -20.75
CA THR A 111 4.36 21.22 -20.38
C THR A 111 3.12 20.37 -20.17
N ASN A 112 3.14 19.09 -20.60
CA ASN A 112 2.05 18.16 -20.33
C ASN A 112 2.34 17.39 -19.01
N PRO A 113 1.51 17.56 -17.97
CA PRO A 113 1.71 16.91 -16.68
C PRO A 113 1.71 15.37 -16.78
N HIS A 114 0.88 14.78 -17.65
CA HIS A 114 0.79 13.32 -17.83
C HIS A 114 2.00 12.70 -18.54
N LEU A 115 2.84 13.53 -19.18
CA LEU A 115 4.04 13.04 -19.87
C LEU A 115 5.30 13.11 -19.00
N CYS A 116 5.24 13.77 -17.84
CA CYS A 116 6.34 13.74 -16.87
C CYS A 116 6.39 12.37 -16.18
N ALA A 117 7.54 12.03 -15.57
CA ALA A 117 7.70 10.73 -14.92
C ALA A 117 6.70 10.51 -13.77
N PHE A 118 6.32 11.58 -13.06
CA PHE A 118 5.30 11.52 -12.02
C PHE A 118 3.92 11.30 -12.62
N GLY A 119 3.52 12.07 -13.64
CA GLY A 119 2.22 11.92 -14.29
C GLY A 119 1.98 10.51 -14.84
N LYS A 120 2.97 9.93 -15.53
CA LYS A 120 2.87 8.55 -16.02
C LYS A 120 2.66 7.52 -14.91
N TRP A 121 3.37 7.69 -13.79
CA TRP A 121 3.21 6.85 -12.63
C TRP A 121 1.84 7.08 -11.98
N TYR A 122 1.44 8.34 -11.81
CA TYR A 122 0.20 8.75 -11.18
C TYR A 122 -1.03 8.21 -11.91
N ASP A 123 -1.03 8.27 -13.25
CA ASP A 123 -2.12 7.81 -14.10
C ASP A 123 -2.33 6.28 -14.06
N THR A 124 -1.32 5.52 -13.61
CA THR A 124 -1.36 4.06 -13.56
C THR A 124 -1.33 3.48 -12.14
N PHE A 125 -1.06 4.31 -11.14
CA PHE A 125 -0.96 3.89 -9.75
C PHE A 125 -2.33 3.53 -9.17
N THR A 126 -2.38 2.40 -8.47
CA THR A 126 -3.56 1.95 -7.74
C THR A 126 -3.14 1.47 -6.36
N SER A 127 -3.98 1.72 -5.36
CA SER A 127 -3.81 1.19 -4.01
C SER A 127 -5.17 0.80 -3.42
N ASP A 128 -5.18 -0.22 -2.57
CA ASP A 128 -6.29 -0.61 -1.71
C ASP A 128 -6.48 0.36 -0.52
N ASN A 129 -5.51 1.22 -0.24
CA ASN A 129 -5.53 2.15 0.87
C ASN A 129 -6.23 3.47 0.51
N SER A 130 -7.43 3.67 1.05
CA SER A 130 -8.25 4.87 0.79
C SER A 130 -7.61 6.17 1.28
N ASN A 131 -6.84 6.13 2.38
CA ASN A 131 -6.13 7.31 2.89
C ASN A 131 -4.99 7.71 1.95
N LEU A 132 -4.25 6.74 1.40
CA LEU A 132 -3.22 6.98 0.40
C LEU A 132 -3.82 7.57 -0.88
N ASN A 133 -4.90 6.97 -1.40
CA ASN A 133 -5.58 7.46 -2.60
C ASN A 133 -6.09 8.90 -2.41
N SER A 134 -6.72 9.19 -1.26
CA SER A 134 -7.22 10.54 -0.94
C SER A 134 -6.10 11.56 -0.81
N TYR A 135 -4.94 11.15 -0.28
CA TYR A 135 -3.77 12.00 -0.19
C TYR A 135 -3.16 12.30 -1.56
N LEU A 136 -2.99 11.26 -2.40
CA LEU A 136 -2.43 11.39 -3.75
C LEU A 136 -3.32 12.24 -4.67
N ALA A 137 -4.64 12.20 -4.51
CA ALA A 137 -5.57 13.07 -5.23
C ALA A 137 -5.25 14.57 -5.08
N ARG A 138 -4.62 14.98 -3.98
CA ARG A 138 -4.24 16.38 -3.72
C ARG A 138 -3.12 16.88 -4.61
N PHE A 139 -2.37 16.00 -5.26
CA PHE A 139 -1.31 16.38 -6.20
C PHE A 139 -1.86 16.93 -7.52
N ASP A 140 -3.05 16.51 -7.94
CA ASP A 140 -3.55 16.75 -9.29
C ASP A 140 -3.58 18.24 -9.65
N THR A 141 -4.26 19.05 -8.83
CA THR A 141 -4.36 20.49 -9.05
C THR A 141 -3.00 21.22 -9.07
N PRO A 142 -2.12 21.11 -8.06
CA PRO A 142 -0.82 21.78 -8.09
C PRO A 142 0.12 21.23 -9.18
N HIS A 143 0.02 19.95 -9.54
CA HIS A 143 0.83 19.34 -10.60
C HIS A 143 0.41 19.85 -12.00
N GLN A 144 -0.89 19.96 -12.28
CA GLN A 144 -1.36 20.58 -13.52
C GLN A 144 -0.94 22.05 -13.59
N ALA A 145 -1.08 22.78 -12.48
CA ALA A 145 -0.76 24.20 -12.41
C ALA A 145 0.74 24.48 -12.67
N ILE A 146 1.65 23.71 -12.05
CA ILE A 146 3.10 23.94 -12.22
C ILE A 146 3.54 23.72 -13.68
N HIS A 147 3.01 22.70 -14.37
CA HIS A 147 3.31 22.47 -15.78
C HIS A 147 2.72 23.54 -16.72
N GLY A 148 1.61 24.16 -16.31
CA GLY A 148 1.03 25.32 -17.00
C GLY A 148 1.93 26.55 -17.01
N ILE A 149 2.80 26.73 -16.00
CA ILE A 149 3.68 27.90 -15.89
C ILE A 149 4.64 28.03 -17.06
N ALA A 150 5.14 26.91 -17.59
CA ALA A 150 6.04 26.96 -18.76
C ALA A 150 5.33 27.45 -20.03
N ILE A 151 4.02 27.18 -20.17
CA ILE A 151 3.20 27.69 -21.28
C ILE A 151 3.03 29.20 -21.16
N GLU A 152 2.71 29.68 -19.96
CA GLU A 152 2.52 31.09 -19.68
C GLU A 152 3.83 31.89 -19.82
N ALA A 153 4.94 31.36 -19.28
CA ALA A 153 6.25 31.96 -19.44
C ALA A 153 6.64 32.07 -20.93
N LYS A 154 6.38 31.03 -21.74
CA LYS A 154 6.62 31.06 -23.18
C LYS A 154 5.83 32.16 -23.88
N LYS A 155 4.56 32.34 -23.51
CA LYS A 155 3.71 33.41 -24.04
C LYS A 155 4.27 34.80 -23.68
N LEU A 156 4.64 35.03 -22.42
CA LEU A 156 5.21 36.30 -21.98
C LEU A 156 6.51 36.64 -22.71
N ILE A 157 7.39 35.66 -22.92
CA ILE A 157 8.63 35.84 -23.70
C ILE A 157 8.34 36.20 -25.15
N GLN A 158 7.36 35.55 -25.79
CA GLN A 158 6.94 35.87 -27.17
C GLN A 158 6.34 37.28 -27.30
N GLU A 159 5.69 37.77 -26.23
CA GLU A 159 5.16 39.15 -26.14
C GLU A 159 6.23 40.19 -25.77
N GLY A 160 7.49 39.79 -25.58
CA GLY A 160 8.59 40.67 -25.18
C GLY A 160 8.58 41.07 -23.69
N LYS A 161 7.77 40.42 -22.85
CA LYS A 161 7.57 40.72 -21.43
C LYS A 161 8.45 39.85 -20.53
N LYS A 162 9.78 39.94 -20.72
CA LYS A 162 10.74 39.08 -20.01
C LYS A 162 10.69 39.28 -18.49
N GLU A 163 10.60 40.51 -18.01
CA GLU A 163 10.55 40.80 -16.57
C GLU A 163 9.32 40.17 -15.90
N GLU A 164 8.18 40.10 -16.61
CA GLU A 164 6.97 39.44 -16.12
C GLU A 164 7.16 37.92 -16.06
N ALA A 165 7.77 37.32 -17.10
CA ALA A 165 8.09 35.89 -17.11
C ALA A 165 9.02 35.50 -15.95
N VAL A 166 10.03 36.33 -15.68
CA VAL A 166 10.95 36.13 -14.54
C VAL A 166 10.18 36.17 -13.21
N LYS A 167 9.32 37.16 -13.01
CA LYS A 167 8.50 37.27 -11.79
C LYS A 167 7.56 36.08 -11.61
N LEU A 168 6.96 35.60 -12.70
CA LEU A 168 6.08 34.42 -12.70
C LEU A 168 6.82 33.15 -12.24
N VAL A 169 8.02 32.90 -12.75
CA VAL A 169 8.82 31.74 -12.34
C VAL A 169 9.25 31.87 -10.87
N GLN A 170 9.64 33.06 -10.42
CA GLN A 170 10.02 33.31 -9.02
C GLN A 170 8.86 33.17 -8.02
N SER A 171 7.64 33.56 -8.41
CA SER A 171 6.45 33.36 -7.55
C SER A 171 6.05 31.89 -7.53
N THR A 172 6.20 31.18 -8.65
CA THR A 172 5.96 29.73 -8.75
C THR A 172 6.85 28.94 -7.79
N GLU A 173 8.13 29.29 -7.68
CA GLU A 173 9.10 28.65 -6.77
C GLU A 173 8.64 28.72 -5.31
N ARG A 174 8.17 29.90 -4.87
CA ARG A 174 7.73 30.14 -3.47
C ARG A 174 6.30 29.72 -3.18
N GLY A 175 5.50 29.46 -4.21
CA GLY A 175 4.09 29.12 -4.10
C GLY A 175 3.82 27.67 -4.53
N LEU A 176 3.59 27.48 -5.83
CA LEU A 176 3.18 26.19 -6.39
C LEU A 176 4.19 25.07 -6.12
N LEU A 177 5.48 25.31 -6.40
CA LEU A 177 6.50 24.29 -6.15
C LEU A 177 6.58 23.97 -4.66
N ALA A 178 6.65 24.97 -3.78
CA ALA A 178 6.65 24.75 -2.34
C ALA A 178 5.45 23.89 -1.89
N SER A 179 4.24 24.20 -2.36
CA SER A 179 3.04 23.40 -2.03
C SER A 179 3.13 21.95 -2.50
N LEU A 180 3.71 21.71 -3.68
CA LEU A 180 3.89 20.38 -4.25
C LEU A 180 4.95 19.59 -3.47
N LEU A 181 6.04 20.25 -3.07
CA LEU A 181 7.09 19.64 -2.25
C LEU A 181 6.57 19.24 -0.87
N GLU A 182 5.69 20.02 -0.26
CA GLU A 182 5.03 19.64 1.00
C GLU A 182 4.21 18.36 0.83
N LEU A 183 3.50 18.20 -0.29
CA LEU A 183 2.77 16.97 -0.57
C LEU A 183 3.72 15.77 -0.69
N PHE A 184 4.83 15.89 -1.42
CA PHE A 184 5.84 14.83 -1.52
C PHE A 184 6.43 14.47 -0.16
N ASN A 185 6.79 15.46 0.66
CA ASN A 185 7.37 15.25 1.98
C ASN A 185 6.41 14.54 2.94
N GLY A 186 5.09 14.79 2.84
CA GLY A 186 4.11 14.16 3.72
C GLY A 186 3.80 12.69 3.40
N ILE A 187 4.29 12.13 2.29
CA ILE A 187 4.06 10.71 1.95
C ILE A 187 4.66 9.77 3.00
N GLY A 188 5.89 10.04 3.48
CA GLY A 188 6.54 9.21 4.50
C GLY A 188 5.68 9.09 5.77
N THR A 189 5.23 10.24 6.29
CA THR A 189 4.35 10.25 7.47
C THR A 189 3.00 9.59 7.22
N LEU A 190 2.48 9.64 5.99
CA LEU A 190 1.23 8.99 5.63
C LEU A 190 1.35 7.47 5.65
N VAL A 191 2.42 6.92 5.03
CA VAL A 191 2.65 5.47 4.99
C VAL A 191 2.94 4.93 6.38
N ASP A 192 3.73 5.64 7.19
CA ASP A 192 4.04 5.26 8.57
C ASP A 192 2.79 5.20 9.48
N ARG A 193 1.79 6.03 9.17
CA ARG A 193 0.56 6.13 9.96
C ARG A 193 -0.53 5.16 9.51
N TYR A 194 -0.71 4.99 8.21
CA TYR A 194 -1.89 4.33 7.66
C TYR A 194 -1.59 3.01 6.95
N MET A 195 -0.32 2.59 6.90
CA MET A 195 0.08 1.32 6.30
C MET A 195 0.89 0.46 7.28
N GLN A 196 0.61 0.60 8.58
CA GLN A 196 1.16 -0.30 9.60
C GLN A 196 0.66 -1.72 9.37
N GLU A 197 1.57 -2.67 9.59
CA GLU A 197 1.26 -4.10 9.54
C GLU A 197 0.98 -4.62 10.94
N TYR A 198 0.22 -5.71 11.02
CA TYR A 198 -0.06 -6.42 12.25
C TYR A 198 0.51 -7.83 12.19
N VAL A 199 0.84 -8.37 13.36
CA VAL A 199 1.26 -9.75 13.50
C VAL A 199 0.17 -10.54 14.21
N VAL A 200 -0.33 -11.58 13.54
CA VAL A 200 -1.23 -12.56 14.14
C VAL A 200 -0.42 -13.79 14.51
N VAL A 201 -0.47 -14.17 15.79
CA VAL A 201 0.15 -15.38 16.30
C VAL A 201 -0.87 -16.49 16.29
N PHE A 202 -0.56 -17.55 15.56
CA PHE A 202 -1.40 -18.72 15.38
C PHE A 202 -0.88 -19.92 16.17
N THR A 203 -1.77 -20.87 16.42
CA THR A 203 -1.42 -22.20 16.92
C THR A 203 -2.04 -23.28 16.05
N SER A 204 -1.25 -24.30 15.73
CA SER A 204 -1.70 -25.54 15.08
C SER A 204 -1.14 -26.72 15.86
N GLY A 205 -2.00 -27.38 16.64
CA GLY A 205 -1.58 -28.40 17.61
C GLY A 205 -0.68 -27.82 18.69
N VAL A 206 0.57 -28.26 18.74
CA VAL A 206 1.59 -27.76 19.69
C VAL A 206 2.50 -26.69 19.09
N THR A 207 2.40 -26.46 17.77
CA THR A 207 3.25 -25.52 17.06
C THR A 207 2.61 -24.14 17.07
N GLN A 208 3.43 -23.11 17.29
CA GLN A 208 3.04 -21.71 17.14
C GLN A 208 3.90 -21.04 16.08
N PHE A 209 3.29 -20.11 15.36
CA PHE A 209 3.97 -19.29 14.36
C PHE A 209 3.26 -17.95 14.24
N ALA A 210 3.97 -16.98 13.70
CA ALA A 210 3.48 -15.62 13.52
C ALA A 210 3.31 -15.33 12.03
N MET A 211 2.32 -14.52 11.70
CA MET A 211 2.04 -14.11 10.33
C MET A 211 1.76 -12.61 10.28
N VAL A 212 2.42 -11.93 9.35
CA VAL A 212 2.17 -10.52 9.05
C VAL A 212 0.94 -10.41 8.16
N VAL A 213 0.03 -9.54 8.57
CA VAL A 213 -1.20 -9.16 7.85
C VAL A 213 -1.30 -7.64 7.77
N ASP A 214 -2.12 -7.15 6.85
CA ASP A 214 -2.16 -5.72 6.53
C ASP A 214 -2.98 -4.89 7.51
N ASP A 215 -4.10 -5.45 7.96
CA ASP A 215 -5.05 -4.73 8.81
C ASP A 215 -5.89 -5.75 9.59
N ILE A 216 -6.29 -5.38 10.80
CA ILE A 216 -7.14 -6.16 11.68
C ILE A 216 -8.49 -5.47 11.75
N ARG A 217 -9.54 -6.13 11.26
CA ARG A 217 -10.87 -5.54 11.27
C ARG A 217 -11.55 -5.73 12.62
N PHE A 218 -11.92 -6.96 12.98
CA PHE A 218 -12.60 -7.29 14.24
C PHE A 218 -12.88 -8.80 14.34
N PHE A 219 -13.43 -9.22 15.49
CA PHE A 219 -14.03 -10.55 15.66
C PHE A 219 -15.48 -10.53 15.19
N SER A 220 -15.79 -11.26 14.12
CA SER A 220 -17.14 -11.33 13.54
C SER A 220 -17.72 -12.73 13.67
N ARG A 221 -19.04 -12.78 13.85
CA ARG A 221 -19.82 -13.97 13.47
C ARG A 221 -20.16 -13.89 12.00
N LEU A 222 -20.25 -15.05 11.37
CA LEU A 222 -20.63 -15.16 9.97
C LEU A 222 -22.15 -15.36 9.87
N ASP A 223 -22.75 -14.73 8.88
CA ASP A 223 -24.16 -14.93 8.51
C ASP A 223 -24.30 -16.15 7.58
N HIS A 224 -23.30 -16.39 6.73
CA HIS A 224 -23.28 -17.48 5.75
C HIS A 224 -21.89 -18.08 5.61
N ILE A 225 -21.85 -19.39 5.31
CA ILE A 225 -20.64 -20.11 4.91
C ILE A 225 -20.97 -20.92 3.66
N GLU A 226 -20.17 -20.72 2.62
CA GLU A 226 -20.21 -21.46 1.37
C GLU A 226 -18.90 -22.23 1.19
N TYR A 227 -18.99 -23.56 1.09
CA TYR A 227 -17.83 -24.39 0.79
C TYR A 227 -17.68 -24.49 -0.72
N PRO A 228 -16.50 -24.17 -1.29
CA PRO A 228 -16.29 -24.24 -2.73
C PRO A 228 -16.58 -25.64 -3.27
N LEU A 229 -17.45 -25.70 -4.28
CA LEU A 229 -17.57 -26.84 -5.18
C LEU A 229 -16.31 -26.87 -6.08
N GLN A 230 -15.18 -27.36 -5.57
CA GLN A 230 -13.90 -27.55 -6.27
C GLN A 230 -13.09 -26.26 -6.63
N SER A 231 -12.11 -25.96 -5.79
CA SER A 231 -10.70 -25.60 -6.11
C SER A 231 -10.35 -24.52 -7.17
N ASN A 232 -11.15 -23.46 -7.38
CA ASN A 232 -10.77 -22.39 -8.33
C ASN A 232 -10.92 -20.95 -7.80
N ILE A 233 -11.11 -20.73 -6.48
CA ILE A 233 -11.42 -19.39 -5.96
C ILE A 233 -10.17 -18.52 -5.76
N THR A 234 -9.01 -19.13 -5.57
CA THR A 234 -7.73 -18.42 -5.53
C THR A 234 -6.86 -18.96 -6.64
N GLY A 235 -6.50 -18.11 -7.62
CA GLY A 235 -5.47 -18.45 -8.60
C GLY A 235 -4.13 -18.64 -7.88
N GLY A 236 -3.84 -19.87 -7.48
CA GLY A 236 -2.62 -20.28 -6.79
C GLY A 236 -2.82 -21.62 -6.06
N ASP A 237 -1.79 -22.46 -6.07
CA ASP A 237 -1.69 -23.82 -5.49
C ASP A 237 -1.98 -23.94 -3.98
N ASN A 238 -2.49 -22.90 -3.31
CA ASN A 238 -2.62 -22.86 -1.86
C ASN A 238 -4.03 -23.25 -1.40
N ASP A 239 -4.18 -24.53 -1.07
CA ASP A 239 -5.36 -25.18 -0.46
C ASP A 239 -5.64 -24.70 1.00
N ILE A 240 -5.21 -23.48 1.36
CA ILE A 240 -5.45 -22.91 2.68
C ILE A 240 -6.85 -22.29 2.80
N VAL A 241 -7.40 -21.75 1.71
CA VAL A 241 -8.75 -21.16 1.69
C VAL A 241 -9.76 -22.28 1.45
N GLN A 242 -10.58 -22.55 2.47
CA GLN A 242 -11.46 -23.71 2.51
C GLN A 242 -12.95 -23.37 2.38
N ALA A 243 -13.33 -22.10 2.51
CA ALA A 243 -14.70 -21.64 2.35
C ALA A 243 -14.76 -20.13 2.10
N ILE A 244 -15.92 -19.65 1.66
CA ILE A 244 -16.28 -18.23 1.66
C ILE A 244 -17.29 -18.01 2.78
N GLY A 245 -16.96 -17.13 3.72
CA GLY A 245 -17.88 -16.61 4.71
C GLY A 245 -18.53 -15.32 4.21
N ARG A 246 -19.68 -14.95 4.78
CA ARG A 246 -20.24 -13.60 4.69
C ARG A 246 -20.51 -13.05 6.06
N TYR A 247 -20.18 -11.79 6.28
CA TYR A 247 -20.42 -11.11 7.55
C TYR A 247 -20.94 -9.69 7.33
N ARG A 248 -21.71 -9.18 8.29
CA ARG A 248 -22.09 -7.76 8.34
C ARG A 248 -21.03 -6.95 9.07
N ARG A 249 -20.68 -5.80 8.49
CA ARG A 249 -19.88 -4.80 9.20
C ARG A 249 -20.70 -4.10 10.27
N GLU A 250 -20.01 -3.68 11.33
CA GLU A 250 -20.59 -2.81 12.33
C GLU A 250 -21.15 -1.54 11.65
N ASN A 251 -22.43 -1.26 11.89
CA ASN A 251 -23.18 -0.15 11.29
C ASN A 251 -23.45 -0.26 9.76
N SER A 252 -23.49 -1.46 9.19
CA SER A 252 -23.91 -1.70 7.80
C SER A 252 -24.80 -2.93 7.66
N ASP A 253 -25.86 -2.82 6.86
CA ASP A 253 -26.70 -3.97 6.49
C ASP A 253 -26.11 -4.80 5.34
N ALA A 254 -25.04 -4.31 4.70
CA ALA A 254 -24.38 -5.02 3.61
C ALA A 254 -23.55 -6.20 4.13
N LEU A 255 -23.69 -7.35 3.46
CA LEU A 255 -22.81 -8.49 3.66
C LEU A 255 -21.53 -8.30 2.86
N GLU A 256 -20.39 -8.49 3.51
CA GLU A 256 -19.09 -8.57 2.86
C GLU A 256 -18.62 -10.03 2.82
N ASP A 257 -18.07 -10.44 1.69
CA ASP A 257 -17.43 -11.75 1.55
C ASP A 257 -16.11 -11.77 2.33
N VAL A 258 -15.75 -12.93 2.89
CA VAL A 258 -14.47 -13.18 3.57
C VAL A 258 -13.97 -14.58 3.19
N LEU A 259 -12.69 -14.69 2.83
CA LEU A 259 -12.08 -15.97 2.50
C LEU A 259 -11.66 -16.69 3.78
N LEU A 260 -12.29 -17.82 4.09
CA LEU A 260 -12.03 -18.56 5.34
C LEU A 260 -10.83 -19.47 5.17
N MET A 261 -9.81 -19.23 5.99
CA MET A 261 -8.53 -19.93 5.97
C MET A 261 -8.47 -21.02 7.03
N ASP A 262 -8.04 -22.22 6.61
CA ASP A 262 -7.64 -23.29 7.50
C ASP A 262 -6.14 -23.18 7.80
N ILE A 263 -5.80 -22.43 8.85
CA ILE A 263 -4.43 -22.19 9.26
C ILE A 263 -3.66 -23.46 9.62
N SER A 264 -4.34 -24.57 9.93
CA SER A 264 -3.65 -25.84 10.20
C SER A 264 -2.94 -26.39 8.97
N ARG A 265 -3.47 -26.11 7.77
CA ARG A 265 -2.88 -26.49 6.48
C ARG A 265 -1.69 -25.64 6.07
N PHE A 266 -1.51 -24.47 6.69
CA PHE A 266 -0.37 -23.59 6.39
C PHE A 266 0.96 -24.30 6.61
N LEU A 267 1.09 -24.99 7.75
CA LEU A 267 2.34 -25.65 8.12
C LEU A 267 2.67 -26.82 7.18
N ASP A 268 1.67 -27.43 6.54
CA ASP A 268 1.88 -28.54 5.59
C ASP A 268 2.70 -28.11 4.36
N HIS A 269 2.77 -26.80 4.06
CA HIS A 269 3.58 -26.26 2.97
C HIS A 269 5.09 -26.18 3.29
N PHE A 270 5.48 -26.38 4.56
CA PHE A 270 6.87 -26.24 5.02
C PHE A 270 7.46 -27.53 5.60
N VAL A 271 6.74 -28.65 5.47
CA VAL A 271 7.13 -29.99 5.92
C VAL A 271 7.72 -30.81 4.78
#